data_AF-A0A8S3DRR9-F1
#
_entry.id   AF-A0A8S3DRR9-F1
#
_cell.length_a   1.000
_cell.length_b   1.000
_cell.length_c   1.000
_cell.angle_alpha   90.00
_cell.angle_beta   90.00
_cell.angle_gamma   90.00
#
_symmetry.space_group_name_H-M   'P 1'
#
loop_
_entity.id
_entity.type
_entity.pdbx_description
1 polymer ?
#
loop_
_entity_poly.entity_id
_entity_poly.type
_entity_poly.pdbx_seq_one_letter_code
_entity_poly.pdbx_strand_id
1 'polypeptide(L)'
;LLVYNHYKLAMNYIRSSRFIFDILSLTPLDLLQIKFGPIPILRFPRFFKIYRTFQLYYLQESRTVYPNTYRVLNLFHILLLLGHWLASFYFMVSKAEGFVGYWSYPKPVGNFSQLAKMYLRCLYWSTLTLTTIGDLPPPETNWQTAFAIASYMIGIFVYSSIIGQVGNVITNRNASRLEFEHRLDSAKQYMRSHNVPAEMQRRVQRWYNYSWSRGQMSGAGDVHSIKLLPDKLKTELALHVNLGTLKKVSFPFRQV
;
A
#
# COMPACT_ATOMS: atom_id res chain seq x y z
N LEU A 1 -0.17 -6.08 29.70
CA LEU A 1 0.81 -6.88 30.46
C LEU A 1 1.44 -7.91 29.51
N LEU A 2 2.76 -8.06 29.51
CA LEU A 2 3.45 -9.09 28.74
C LEU A 2 3.42 -10.42 29.51
N VAL A 3 3.11 -11.52 28.82
CA VAL A 3 3.05 -12.86 29.42
C VAL A 3 4.37 -13.57 29.16
N TYR A 4 5.10 -13.95 30.22
CA TYR A 4 6.41 -14.61 30.13
C TYR A 4 6.38 -16.13 30.34
N ASN A 5 5.25 -16.69 30.80
CA ASN A 5 5.15 -18.12 31.08
C ASN A 5 5.20 -18.95 29.78
N HIS A 6 6.29 -19.70 29.60
CA HIS A 6 6.55 -20.50 28.39
C HIS A 6 5.46 -21.54 28.10
N TYR A 7 4.91 -22.20 29.11
CA TYR A 7 3.87 -23.22 28.93
C TYR A 7 2.58 -22.60 28.37
N LYS A 8 2.17 -21.44 28.90
CA LYS A 8 1.00 -20.71 28.39
C LYS A 8 1.21 -20.24 26.95
N LEU A 9 2.41 -19.77 26.61
CA LEU A 9 2.76 -19.35 25.25
C LEU A 9 2.71 -20.51 24.25
N ALA A 10 3.29 -21.66 24.61
CA ALA A 10 3.31 -22.86 23.76
C ALA A 10 1.89 -23.38 23.51
N MET A 11 1.06 -23.50 24.55
CA MET A 11 -0.33 -23.94 24.42
C MET A 11 -1.16 -22.99 23.53
N ASN A 12 -0.98 -21.68 23.71
CA ASN A 12 -1.65 -20.68 22.88
C ASN A 12 -1.21 -20.75 21.41
N TYR A 13 0.07 -21.00 21.15
CA TYR A 13 0.59 -21.15 19.80
C TYR A 13 0.06 -22.41 19.12
N ILE A 14 0.08 -23.57 19.79
CA ILE A 14 -0.43 -24.84 19.24
C ILE A 14 -1.92 -24.78 18.91
N ARG A 15 -2.71 -24.07 19.73
CA ARG A 15 -4.15 -23.86 19.47
C ARG A 15 -4.42 -22.83 18.36
N SER A 16 -3.42 -22.04 17.96
CA SER A 16 -3.58 -21.03 16.91
C SER A 16 -3.50 -21.67 15.53
N SER A 17 -4.32 -21.18 14.58
CA SER A 17 -4.24 -21.57 13.17
C SER A 17 -2.84 -21.35 12.56
N ARG A 18 -2.02 -20.46 13.15
CA ARG A 18 -0.63 -20.20 12.76
C ARG A 18 0.24 -21.46 12.83
N PHE A 19 0.00 -22.32 13.82
CA PHE A 19 0.75 -23.56 13.98
C PHE A 19 0.50 -24.52 12.80
N ILE A 20 -0.75 -24.63 12.35
CA ILE A 20 -1.11 -25.47 11.20
C ILE A 20 -0.40 -24.98 9.94
N PHE A 21 -0.43 -23.68 9.65
CA PHE A 21 0.28 -23.10 8.51
C PHE A 21 1.80 -23.31 8.59
N ASP A 22 2.38 -23.18 9.79
CA ASP A 22 3.81 -23.42 9.99
C ASP A 22 4.18 -24.89 9.76
N ILE A 23 3.40 -25.85 10.27
CA ILE A 23 3.60 -27.29 10.00
C ILE A 23 3.51 -27.58 8.50
N LEU A 24 2.43 -27.16 7.84
CA LEU A 24 2.23 -27.42 6.41
C LEU A 24 3.40 -26.87 5.59
N SER A 25 3.90 -25.68 5.94
CA SER A 25 5.01 -25.04 5.23
C SER A 25 6.40 -25.67 5.47
N LEU A 26 6.55 -26.44 6.54
CA LEU A 26 7.80 -27.11 6.91
C LEU A 26 7.80 -28.60 6.53
N THR A 27 6.77 -29.07 5.83
CA THR A 27 6.73 -30.43 5.31
C THR A 27 7.95 -30.70 4.41
N PRO A 28 8.75 -31.74 4.67
CA PRO A 28 10.01 -32.00 3.95
C PRO A 28 9.78 -32.65 2.58
N LEU A 29 8.82 -32.13 1.79
CA LEU A 29 8.50 -32.65 0.46
C LEU A 29 9.66 -32.51 -0.53
N ASP A 30 10.62 -31.61 -0.25
CA ASP A 30 11.83 -31.47 -1.05
C ASP A 30 12.70 -32.73 -1.07
N LEU A 31 12.64 -33.58 -0.03
CA LEU A 31 13.41 -34.84 0.00
C LEU A 31 12.98 -35.81 -1.12
N LEU A 32 11.73 -35.70 -1.60
CA LEU A 32 11.25 -36.51 -2.72
C LEU A 32 11.95 -36.16 -4.04
N GLN A 33 12.57 -34.97 -4.16
CA GLN A 33 13.32 -34.57 -5.36
C GLN A 33 14.59 -35.41 -5.56
N ILE A 34 15.11 -36.06 -4.50
CA ILE A 34 16.27 -36.96 -4.59
C ILE A 34 15.93 -38.19 -5.45
N LYS A 35 14.69 -38.69 -5.36
CA LYS A 35 14.24 -39.91 -6.05
C LYS A 35 13.57 -39.63 -7.40
N PHE A 36 12.76 -38.59 -7.49
CA PHE A 36 11.93 -38.30 -8.68
C PHE A 36 12.50 -37.20 -9.59
N GLY A 37 13.67 -36.65 -9.25
CA GLY A 37 14.26 -35.51 -9.96
C GLY A 37 13.64 -34.16 -9.55
N PRO A 38 14.03 -33.06 -10.22
CA PRO A 38 13.61 -31.72 -9.84
C PRO A 38 12.14 -31.47 -10.23
N ILE A 39 11.24 -31.59 -9.26
CA ILE A 39 9.82 -31.24 -9.40
C ILE A 39 9.54 -29.95 -8.60
N PRO A 40 9.50 -28.77 -9.24
CA PRO A 40 9.40 -27.48 -8.53
C PRO A 40 8.10 -27.31 -7.72
N ILE A 41 7.01 -27.97 -8.11
CA ILE A 41 5.70 -27.85 -7.43
C ILE A 41 5.74 -28.34 -5.98
N LEU A 42 6.69 -29.22 -5.63
CA LEU A 42 6.86 -29.74 -4.27
C LEU A 42 7.23 -28.65 -3.26
N ARG A 43 7.72 -27.49 -3.72
CA ARG A 43 8.03 -26.33 -2.86
C ARG A 43 6.82 -25.46 -2.56
N PHE A 44 5.66 -25.72 -3.18
CA PHE A 44 4.44 -24.94 -3.02
C PHE A 44 3.98 -24.77 -1.56
N PRO A 45 4.09 -25.75 -0.64
CA PRO A 45 3.65 -25.55 0.75
C PRO A 45 4.34 -24.39 1.47
N ARG A 46 5.51 -23.93 1.00
CA ARG A 46 6.18 -22.75 1.56
C ARG A 46 5.34 -21.47 1.43
N PHE A 47 4.41 -21.40 0.48
CA PHE A 47 3.48 -20.27 0.33
C PHE A 47 2.51 -20.13 1.52
N PHE A 48 2.27 -21.17 2.31
CA PHE A 48 1.43 -21.07 3.51
C PHE A 48 2.00 -20.10 4.56
N LYS A 49 3.29 -19.71 4.47
CA LYS A 49 3.88 -18.68 5.33
C LYS A 49 3.46 -17.24 4.97
N ILE A 50 2.59 -17.02 3.97
CA ILE A 50 2.15 -15.69 3.54
C ILE A 50 1.54 -14.85 4.67
N TYR A 51 0.95 -15.50 5.70
CA TYR A 51 0.43 -14.80 6.89
C TYR A 51 1.50 -13.96 7.60
N ARG A 52 2.76 -14.38 7.58
CA ARG A 52 3.88 -13.62 8.18
C ARG A 52 4.17 -12.35 7.40
N THR A 53 4.04 -12.39 6.07
CA THR A 53 4.20 -11.21 5.21
C THR A 53 3.14 -10.18 5.53
N PHE A 54 1.87 -10.57 5.69
CA PHE A 54 0.81 -9.66 6.12
C PHE A 54 1.10 -9.04 7.50
N GLN A 55 1.59 -9.83 8.45
CA GLN A 55 1.98 -9.31 9.76
C GLN A 55 3.12 -8.28 9.65
N LEU A 56 4.13 -8.56 8.84
CA LEU A 56 5.23 -7.62 8.59
C LEU A 56 4.75 -6.34 7.91
N TYR A 57 3.83 -6.44 6.96
CA TYR A 57 3.22 -5.29 6.30
C TYR A 57 2.56 -4.33 7.30
N TYR A 58 1.70 -4.85 8.19
CA TYR A 58 1.04 -4.02 9.21
C TYR A 58 2.02 -3.42 10.23
N LEU A 59 3.05 -4.17 10.62
CA LEU A 59 4.09 -3.68 11.53
C LEU A 59 4.95 -2.58 10.89
N GLN A 60 5.27 -2.70 9.60
CA GLN A 60 6.02 -1.68 8.87
C GLN A 60 5.17 -0.41 8.67
N GLU A 61 3.90 -0.56 8.27
CA GLU A 61 2.99 0.56 8.06
C GLU A 61 2.78 1.41 9.33
N SER A 62 2.71 0.77 10.50
CA SER A 62 2.54 1.47 11.78
C SER A 62 3.81 2.14 12.32
N ARG A 63 4.99 1.72 11.87
CA ARG A 63 6.29 2.23 12.36
C ARG A 63 6.94 3.23 11.43
N THR A 64 6.53 3.28 10.17
CA THR A 64 7.12 4.20 9.19
C THR A 64 6.68 5.63 9.44
N VAL A 65 7.62 6.57 9.24
CA VAL A 65 7.36 8.02 9.29
C VAL A 65 6.50 8.46 8.08
N TYR A 66 6.52 7.69 6.99
CA TYR A 66 5.83 8.02 5.73
C TYR A 66 4.90 6.88 5.29
N PRO A 67 3.74 6.70 5.95
CA PRO A 67 2.83 5.57 5.68
C PRO A 67 2.29 5.58 4.25
N ASN A 68 1.97 6.76 3.70
CA ASN A 68 1.45 6.87 2.34
C ASN A 68 2.49 6.45 1.27
N THR A 69 3.77 6.77 1.47
CA THR A 69 4.85 6.31 0.57
C THR A 69 5.01 4.79 0.64
N TYR A 70 4.96 4.22 1.84
CA TYR A 70 5.04 2.77 2.02
C TYR A 70 3.88 2.04 1.33
N ARG A 71 2.66 2.58 1.42
CA ARG A 71 1.48 2.05 0.70
C ARG A 71 1.70 1.99 -0.80
N VAL A 72 2.20 3.07 -1.41
CA VAL A 72 2.48 3.13 -2.85
C VAL A 72 3.56 2.13 -3.26
N LEU A 73 4.66 2.04 -2.49
CA LEU A 73 5.74 1.08 -2.76
C LEU A 73 5.25 -0.37 -2.66
N ASN A 74 4.44 -0.68 -1.65
CA ASN A 74 3.87 -2.02 -1.50
C ASN A 74 2.91 -2.36 -2.64
N LEU A 75 2.10 -1.39 -3.09
CA LEU A 75 1.23 -1.57 -4.25
C LEU A 75 2.04 -1.89 -5.52
N PHE A 76 3.12 -1.16 -5.76
CA PHE A 76 4.05 -1.43 -6.86
C PHE A 76 4.70 -2.82 -6.74
N HIS A 77 5.09 -3.24 -5.52
CA HIS A 77 5.63 -4.57 -5.29
C HIS A 77 4.61 -5.69 -5.60
N ILE A 78 3.36 -5.55 -5.15
CA ILE A 78 2.28 -6.51 -5.44
C ILE A 78 2.03 -6.59 -6.96
N LEU A 79 2.05 -5.46 -7.65
CA LEU A 79 1.94 -5.39 -9.10
C LEU A 79 3.03 -6.20 -9.82
N LEU A 80 4.29 -6.02 -9.43
CA LEU A 80 5.41 -6.77 -10.00
C LEU A 80 5.28 -8.27 -9.76
N LEU A 81 4.84 -8.68 -8.56
CA LEU A 81 4.59 -10.09 -8.26
C LEU A 81 3.47 -10.66 -9.14
N LEU A 82 2.34 -9.97 -9.26
CA LEU A 82 1.24 -10.42 -10.12
C LEU A 82 1.67 -10.54 -11.58
N GLY A 83 2.41 -9.55 -12.09
CA GLY A 83 2.98 -9.60 -13.45
C GLY A 83 3.93 -10.78 -13.65
N HIS A 84 4.80 -11.06 -12.68
CA HIS A 84 5.69 -12.23 -12.71
C HIS A 84 4.92 -13.56 -12.75
N TRP A 85 3.87 -13.68 -11.93
CA TRP A 85 3.05 -14.90 -11.86
C TRP A 85 2.26 -15.13 -13.15
N LEU A 86 1.59 -14.09 -13.66
CA LEU A 86 0.86 -14.16 -14.92
C LEU A 86 1.79 -14.49 -16.09
N ALA A 87 2.98 -13.87 -16.16
CA ALA A 87 3.99 -14.19 -17.16
C ALA A 87 4.45 -15.66 -17.08
N SER A 88 4.68 -16.16 -15.87
CA SER A 88 5.12 -17.54 -15.62
C SER A 88 4.04 -18.55 -16.01
N PHE A 89 2.78 -18.28 -15.66
CA PHE A 89 1.65 -19.12 -16.05
C PHE A 89 1.38 -19.08 -17.54
N TYR A 90 1.48 -17.92 -18.18
CA TYR A 90 1.37 -17.79 -19.63
C TYR A 90 2.38 -18.68 -20.37
N PHE A 91 3.66 -18.65 -19.94
CA PHE A 91 4.67 -19.55 -20.49
C PHE A 91 4.36 -21.02 -20.21
N MET A 92 3.87 -21.34 -19.01
CA MET A 92 3.50 -22.70 -18.62
C MET A 92 2.35 -23.25 -19.48
N VAL A 93 1.30 -22.46 -19.73
CA VAL A 93 0.19 -22.81 -20.62
C VAL A 93 0.69 -23.00 -22.05
N SER A 94 1.50 -22.06 -22.55
CA SER A 94 2.11 -22.15 -23.89
C SER A 94 2.93 -23.44 -24.05
N LYS A 95 3.72 -23.81 -23.03
CA LYS A 95 4.50 -25.06 -23.03
C LYS A 95 3.60 -26.30 -22.97
N ALA A 96 2.55 -26.28 -22.15
CA ALA A 96 1.64 -27.41 -21.98
C ALA A 96 0.89 -27.76 -23.27
N GLU A 97 0.57 -26.75 -24.09
CA GLU A 97 -0.10 -26.94 -25.38
C GLU A 97 0.87 -27.12 -26.55
N GLY A 98 2.18 -27.12 -26.31
CA GLY A 98 3.18 -27.32 -27.36
C GLY A 98 3.43 -26.10 -28.25
N PHE A 99 3.18 -24.89 -27.72
CA PHE A 99 3.39 -23.60 -28.39
C PHE A 99 2.56 -23.47 -29.67
N VAL A 100 1.26 -23.74 -29.55
CA VAL A 100 0.29 -23.69 -30.65
C VAL A 100 -0.34 -22.30 -30.72
N GLY A 101 -0.37 -21.75 -31.94
CA GLY A 101 -1.05 -20.50 -32.25
C GLY A 101 -0.27 -19.23 -31.92
N TYR A 102 -0.73 -18.12 -32.49
CA TYR A 102 -0.09 -16.80 -32.39
C TYR A 102 -0.23 -16.17 -31.00
N TRP A 103 -1.23 -16.58 -30.21
CA TRP A 103 -1.38 -16.17 -28.81
C TRP A 103 -0.30 -16.76 -27.90
N SER A 104 0.13 -17.98 -28.17
CA SER A 104 1.13 -18.68 -27.36
C SER A 104 2.53 -18.10 -27.53
N TYR A 105 3.42 -18.36 -26.56
CA TYR A 105 4.83 -18.02 -26.72
C TYR A 105 5.40 -18.77 -27.94
N PRO A 106 6.16 -18.12 -28.85
CA PRO A 106 6.73 -18.80 -30.01
C PRO A 106 7.66 -19.95 -29.59
N LYS A 107 7.67 -21.06 -30.34
CA LYS A 107 8.54 -22.21 -30.04
C LYS A 107 9.97 -21.73 -29.77
N PRO A 108 10.61 -22.14 -28.65
CA PRO A 108 11.88 -21.61 -28.21
C PRO A 108 13.06 -22.17 -29.02
N VAL A 109 13.11 -21.85 -30.32
CA VAL A 109 14.13 -22.28 -31.27
C VAL A 109 14.98 -21.06 -31.65
N GLY A 110 16.30 -21.26 -31.77
CA GLY A 110 17.24 -20.20 -32.14
C GLY A 110 17.19 -19.00 -31.18
N ASN A 111 16.89 -17.81 -31.71
CA ASN A 111 16.85 -16.55 -30.94
C ASN A 111 15.79 -16.49 -29.83
N PHE A 112 14.80 -17.39 -29.86
CA PHE A 112 13.74 -17.49 -28.84
C PHE A 112 14.06 -18.49 -27.72
N SER A 113 15.22 -19.16 -27.77
CA SER A 113 15.66 -20.12 -26.74
C SER A 113 16.28 -19.46 -25.51
N GLN A 114 16.71 -18.20 -25.62
CA GLN A 114 17.41 -17.51 -24.53
C GLN A 114 16.46 -17.17 -23.38
N LEU A 115 16.78 -17.64 -22.17
CA LEU A 115 15.94 -17.47 -20.97
C LEU A 115 15.53 -16.02 -20.70
N ALA A 116 16.46 -15.08 -20.83
CA ALA A 116 16.16 -13.66 -20.64
C ALA A 116 15.12 -13.14 -21.63
N LYS A 117 15.22 -13.53 -22.91
CA LYS A 117 14.27 -13.14 -23.95
C LYS A 117 12.91 -13.79 -23.77
N MET A 118 12.86 -15.05 -23.34
CA MET A 118 11.62 -15.74 -22.97
C MET A 118 10.91 -14.98 -21.86
N TYR A 119 11.62 -14.74 -20.76
CA TYR A 119 11.06 -14.09 -19.59
C TYR A 119 10.56 -12.67 -19.90
N LEU A 120 11.37 -11.86 -20.59
CA LEU A 120 11.00 -10.50 -20.94
C LEU A 120 9.77 -10.43 -21.87
N ARG A 121 9.63 -11.37 -22.82
CA ARG A 121 8.46 -11.44 -23.70
C ARG A 121 7.21 -11.88 -22.95
N CYS A 122 7.31 -12.86 -22.06
CA CYS A 122 6.19 -13.27 -21.22
C CYS A 122 5.77 -12.16 -20.24
N LEU A 123 6.75 -11.41 -19.71
CA LEU A 123 6.49 -10.25 -18.86
C LEU A 123 5.86 -9.11 -19.64
N TYR A 124 6.28 -8.88 -20.89
CA TYR A 124 5.63 -7.94 -21.80
C TYR A 124 4.16 -8.30 -22.04
N TRP A 125 3.88 -9.56 -22.39
CA TRP A 125 2.51 -10.08 -22.54
C TRP A 125 1.70 -9.84 -21.25
N SER A 126 2.25 -10.23 -20.09
CA SER A 126 1.57 -10.05 -18.81
C SER A 126 1.32 -8.59 -18.47
N THR A 127 2.23 -7.68 -18.84
CA THR A 127 2.08 -6.25 -18.56
C THR A 127 0.92 -5.68 -19.36
N LEU A 128 0.83 -5.99 -20.66
CA LEU A 128 -0.28 -5.57 -21.52
C LEU A 128 -1.64 -6.09 -21.03
N THR A 129 -1.68 -7.35 -20.60
CA THR A 129 -2.87 -7.98 -20.00
C THR A 129 -3.28 -7.29 -18.70
N LEU A 130 -2.31 -6.98 -17.82
CA LEU A 130 -2.58 -6.38 -16.51
C LEU A 130 -2.95 -4.89 -16.60
N THR A 131 -2.43 -4.16 -17.57
CA THR A 131 -2.74 -2.73 -17.80
C THR A 131 -3.96 -2.50 -18.69
N THR A 132 -4.58 -3.57 -19.20
CA THR A 132 -5.76 -3.50 -20.09
C THR A 132 -5.55 -2.70 -21.38
N ILE A 133 -4.29 -2.48 -21.79
CA ILE A 133 -3.94 -1.84 -23.08
C ILE A 133 -4.13 -2.83 -24.24
N GLY A 134 -3.99 -4.12 -23.95
CA GLY A 134 -3.61 -5.19 -24.87
C GLY A 134 -4.31 -5.28 -26.22
N ASP A 135 -3.57 -4.95 -27.27
CA ASP A 135 -3.75 -5.49 -28.62
C ASP A 135 -2.94 -6.79 -28.74
N LEU A 136 -3.52 -7.87 -28.21
CA LEU A 136 -2.90 -9.21 -28.21
C LEU A 136 -3.63 -10.11 -29.22
N PRO A 137 -2.90 -10.97 -29.96
CA PRO A 137 -3.53 -11.90 -30.89
C PRO A 137 -4.55 -12.77 -30.16
N PRO A 138 -5.68 -13.14 -30.79
CA PRO A 138 -6.72 -13.91 -30.13
C PRO A 138 -6.24 -15.33 -29.78
N PRO A 139 -6.69 -15.90 -28.65
CA PRO A 139 -6.41 -17.29 -28.31
C PRO A 139 -7.06 -18.24 -29.33
N GLU A 140 -6.38 -19.35 -29.63
CA GLU A 140 -6.83 -20.31 -30.65
C GLU A 140 -7.44 -21.58 -30.04
N THR A 141 -7.08 -21.91 -28.80
CA THR A 141 -7.60 -23.08 -28.09
C THR A 141 -8.56 -22.70 -26.97
N ASN A 142 -9.39 -23.65 -26.54
CA ASN A 142 -10.31 -23.46 -25.41
C ASN A 142 -9.55 -23.16 -24.10
N TRP A 143 -8.36 -23.73 -23.91
CA TRP A 143 -7.53 -23.50 -22.72
C TRP A 143 -6.83 -22.14 -22.72
N GLN A 144 -6.33 -21.69 -23.88
CA GLN A 144 -5.84 -20.32 -24.03
C GLN A 144 -6.95 -19.33 -23.78
N THR A 145 -8.14 -19.61 -24.31
CA THR A 145 -9.32 -18.74 -24.14
C THR A 145 -9.74 -18.66 -22.68
N ALA A 146 -9.86 -19.79 -21.98
CA ALA A 146 -10.20 -19.81 -20.56
C ALA A 146 -9.16 -19.06 -19.70
N PHE A 147 -7.87 -19.29 -19.96
CA PHE A 147 -6.79 -18.59 -19.25
C PHE A 147 -6.78 -17.09 -19.56
N ALA A 148 -6.98 -16.69 -20.81
CA ALA A 148 -7.06 -15.30 -21.23
C ALA A 148 -8.21 -14.58 -20.51
N ILE A 149 -9.42 -15.16 -20.51
CA ILE A 149 -10.59 -14.61 -19.79
C ILE A 149 -10.27 -14.41 -18.30
N ALA A 150 -9.74 -15.45 -17.64
CA ALA A 150 -9.38 -15.36 -16.22
C ALA A 150 -8.32 -14.27 -15.97
N SER A 151 -7.31 -14.18 -16.83
CA SER A 151 -6.24 -13.18 -16.73
C SER A 151 -6.74 -11.76 -16.94
N TYR A 152 -7.67 -11.53 -17.88
CA TYR A 152 -8.29 -10.23 -18.10
C TYR A 152 -9.19 -9.82 -16.94
N MET A 153 -9.98 -10.74 -16.37
CA MET A 153 -10.76 -10.44 -15.17
C MET A 153 -9.87 -9.99 -14.01
N ILE A 154 -8.80 -10.76 -13.73
CA ILE A 154 -7.80 -10.39 -12.71
C ILE A 154 -7.19 -9.02 -13.02
N GLY A 155 -6.82 -8.77 -14.28
CA GLY A 155 -6.28 -7.50 -14.75
C GLY A 155 -7.18 -6.31 -14.44
N ILE A 156 -8.47 -6.40 -14.79
CA ILE A 156 -9.44 -5.33 -14.55
C ILE A 156 -9.60 -5.05 -13.04
N PHE A 157 -9.74 -6.09 -12.20
CA PHE A 157 -9.87 -5.90 -10.75
C PHE A 157 -8.62 -5.27 -10.13
N VAL A 158 -7.44 -5.71 -10.56
CA VAL A 158 -6.16 -5.18 -10.08
C VAL A 158 -6.01 -3.71 -10.52
N TYR A 159 -6.23 -3.41 -11.80
CA TYR A 159 -6.13 -2.07 -12.35
C TYR A 159 -7.10 -1.09 -11.66
N SER A 160 -8.36 -1.49 -11.48
CA SER A 160 -9.36 -0.70 -10.76
C SER A 160 -8.96 -0.44 -9.31
N SER A 161 -8.46 -1.46 -8.61
CA SER A 161 -8.00 -1.35 -7.22
C SER A 161 -6.81 -0.39 -7.07
N ILE A 162 -5.89 -0.38 -8.03
CA ILE A 162 -4.74 0.52 -8.04
C ILE A 162 -5.17 1.98 -8.19
N ILE A 163 -6.04 2.27 -9.16
CA ILE A 163 -6.58 3.62 -9.35
C ILE A 163 -7.30 4.07 -8.08
N GLY A 164 -8.09 3.21 -7.46
CA GLY A 164 -8.77 3.50 -6.18
C GLY A 164 -7.78 3.81 -5.05
N GLN A 165 -6.72 3.02 -4.89
CA GLN A 165 -5.70 3.25 -3.86
C GLN A 165 -4.90 4.54 -4.09
N VAL A 166 -4.49 4.82 -5.32
CA VAL A 166 -3.79 6.06 -5.67
C VAL A 166 -4.69 7.27 -5.41
N GLY A 167 -5.97 7.20 -5.79
CA GLY A 167 -6.96 8.21 -5.47
C GLY A 167 -7.09 8.46 -3.96
N ASN A 168 -7.19 7.40 -3.16
CA ASN A 168 -7.25 7.49 -1.70
C ASN A 168 -5.98 8.12 -1.09
N VAL A 169 -4.80 7.86 -1.64
CA VAL A 169 -3.56 8.50 -1.17
C VAL A 169 -3.57 10.00 -1.47
N ILE A 170 -4.03 10.40 -2.67
CA ILE A 170 -4.12 11.80 -3.07
C ILE A 170 -5.13 12.56 -2.20
N THR A 171 -6.33 12.01 -2.02
CA THR A 171 -7.38 12.65 -1.21
C THR A 171 -6.96 12.76 0.25
N ASN A 172 -6.38 11.71 0.84
CA ASN A 172 -5.89 11.77 2.22
C ASN A 172 -4.74 12.77 2.39
N ARG A 173 -3.82 12.86 1.42
CA ARG A 173 -2.71 13.83 1.47
C ARG A 173 -3.21 15.27 1.38
N ASN A 174 -4.26 15.50 0.60
CA ASN A 174 -4.83 16.83 0.38
C ASN A 174 -6.00 17.15 1.32
N ALA A 175 -6.38 16.26 2.24
CA ALA A 175 -7.59 16.40 3.05
C ALA A 175 -7.63 17.71 3.85
N SER A 176 -6.55 18.05 4.56
CA SER A 176 -6.47 19.31 5.34
C SER A 176 -6.52 20.54 4.45
N ARG A 177 -5.94 20.46 3.24
CA ARG A 177 -5.95 21.56 2.27
C ARG A 177 -7.36 21.76 1.71
N LEU A 178 -8.05 20.67 1.37
CA LEU A 178 -9.42 20.70 0.88
C LEU A 178 -10.38 21.25 1.95
N GLU A 179 -10.19 20.87 3.22
CA GLU A 179 -10.98 21.42 4.33
C GLU A 179 -10.75 22.94 4.50
N PHE A 180 -9.49 23.39 4.40
CA PHE A 180 -9.18 24.82 4.43
C PHE A 180 -9.87 25.58 3.28
N GLU A 181 -9.80 25.07 2.06
CA GLU A 181 -10.42 25.68 0.89
C GLU A 181 -11.96 25.75 1.05
N HIS A 182 -12.59 24.68 1.56
CA HIS A 182 -14.02 24.66 1.85
C HIS A 182 -14.44 25.72 2.89
N ARG A 183 -13.66 25.89 3.97
CA ARG A 183 -13.91 26.94 4.98
C ARG A 183 -13.74 28.35 4.39
N LEU A 184 -12.69 28.56 3.60
CA LEU A 184 -12.44 29.84 2.93
C LEU A 184 -13.56 30.20 1.96
N ASP A 185 -14.04 29.23 1.19
CA ASP A 185 -15.13 29.46 0.23
C ASP A 185 -16.46 29.71 0.91
N SER A 186 -16.75 29.03 2.03
CA SER A 186 -17.91 29.34 2.88
C SER A 186 -17.86 30.79 3.40
N ALA A 187 -16.68 31.25 3.84
CA ALA A 187 -16.48 32.63 4.29
C ALA A 187 -16.67 33.64 3.13
N LYS A 188 -16.14 33.34 1.94
CA LYS A 188 -16.37 34.18 0.74
C LYS A 188 -17.85 34.27 0.39
N GLN A 189 -18.56 33.15 0.44
CA GLN A 189 -20.00 33.10 0.15
C GLN A 189 -20.79 33.97 1.14
N TYR A 190 -20.51 33.85 2.43
CA TYR A 190 -21.12 34.69 3.47
C TYR A 190 -20.88 36.19 3.23
N MET A 191 -19.65 36.57 2.89
CA MET A 191 -19.31 37.97 2.62
C MET A 191 -20.01 38.52 1.37
N ARG A 192 -20.18 37.68 0.34
CA ARG A 192 -20.92 38.03 -0.88
C ARG A 192 -22.41 38.22 -0.59
N SER A 193 -23.03 37.31 0.17
CA SER A 193 -24.48 37.41 0.47
C SER A 193 -24.84 38.61 1.34
N HIS A 194 -23.90 39.13 2.13
CA HIS A 194 -24.11 40.29 3.00
C HIS A 194 -23.51 41.59 2.44
N ASN A 195 -23.13 41.63 1.15
CA ASN A 195 -22.56 42.82 0.50
C ASN A 195 -21.39 43.45 1.27
N VAL A 196 -20.53 42.63 1.87
CA VAL A 196 -19.37 43.10 2.65
C VAL A 196 -18.41 43.86 1.74
N PRO A 197 -17.89 45.04 2.13
CA PRO A 197 -16.96 45.82 1.32
C PRO A 197 -15.69 45.06 0.91
N ALA A 198 -15.20 45.29 -0.30
CA ALA A 198 -14.07 44.56 -0.89
C ALA A 198 -12.76 44.66 -0.07
N GLU A 199 -12.57 45.73 0.69
CA GLU A 199 -11.43 45.86 1.60
C GLU A 199 -11.51 44.86 2.77
N MET A 200 -12.67 44.75 3.39
CA MET A 200 -12.90 43.80 4.49
C MET A 200 -12.79 42.36 3.99
N GLN A 201 -13.30 42.07 2.79
CA GLN A 201 -13.12 40.75 2.16
C GLN A 201 -11.64 40.39 1.98
N ARG A 202 -10.82 41.32 1.50
CA ARG A 202 -9.37 41.13 1.35
C ARG A 202 -8.67 40.89 2.69
N ARG A 203 -9.07 41.61 3.74
CA ARG A 203 -8.52 41.42 5.11
C ARG A 203 -8.84 40.02 5.65
N VAL A 204 -10.08 39.55 5.49
CA VAL A 204 -10.49 38.20 5.91
C VAL A 204 -9.71 37.13 5.16
N GLN A 205 -9.63 37.21 3.83
CA GLN A 205 -8.87 36.23 3.04
C GLN A 205 -7.37 36.21 3.39
N ARG A 206 -6.77 37.38 3.65
CA ARG A 206 -5.38 37.48 4.09
C ARG A 206 -5.16 36.80 5.44
N TRP A 207 -6.09 36.97 6.38
CA TRP A 207 -6.04 36.28 7.67
C TRP A 207 -6.16 34.76 7.53
N TYR A 208 -7.09 34.26 6.70
CA TYR A 208 -7.20 32.83 6.40
C TYR A 208 -5.90 32.25 5.83
N ASN A 209 -5.31 32.93 4.83
CA ASN A 209 -4.05 32.51 4.23
C ASN A 209 -2.88 32.51 5.23
N TYR A 210 -2.82 33.53 6.11
CA TYR A 210 -1.83 33.61 7.18
C TYR A 210 -2.03 32.50 8.23
N SER A 211 -3.27 32.21 8.62
CA SER A 211 -3.61 31.16 9.58
C SER A 211 -3.24 29.76 9.04
N TRP A 212 -3.47 29.53 7.75
CA TRP A 212 -3.02 28.31 7.05
C TRP A 212 -1.51 28.17 7.00
N SER A 213 -0.77 29.22 6.60
CA SER A 213 0.69 29.16 6.49
C SER A 213 1.39 28.96 7.84
N ARG A 214 0.75 29.35 8.94
CA ARG A 214 1.21 29.12 10.32
C ARG A 214 0.79 27.76 10.90
N GLY A 215 0.06 26.94 10.14
CA GLY A 215 -0.40 25.63 10.60
C GLY A 215 -1.47 25.66 11.70
N GLN A 216 -2.03 26.83 12.02
CA GLN A 216 -3.02 27.00 13.09
C GLN A 216 -4.34 26.27 12.78
N MET A 217 -4.69 26.15 11.50
CA MET A 217 -5.91 25.45 11.06
C MET A 217 -5.71 23.94 10.85
N SER A 218 -4.47 23.44 10.80
CA SER A 218 -4.15 22.02 10.57
C SER A 218 -3.99 21.20 11.86
N GLY A 219 -4.24 21.81 13.04
CA GLY A 219 -3.97 21.19 14.35
C GLY A 219 -2.48 21.16 14.75
N ALA A 220 -1.55 21.41 13.83
CA ALA A 220 -0.12 21.42 14.12
C ALA A 220 0.33 22.53 15.08
N GLY A 221 -0.48 23.59 15.25
CA GLY A 221 -0.15 24.74 16.09
C GLY A 221 -0.68 24.69 17.53
N ASP A 222 -1.51 23.71 17.91
CA ASP A 222 -2.14 23.65 19.24
C ASP A 222 -2.06 22.24 19.83
N VAL A 223 -1.40 22.10 20.99
CA VAL A 223 -1.28 20.83 21.73
C VAL A 223 -2.66 20.31 22.19
N HIS A 224 -3.64 21.19 22.40
CA HIS A 224 -5.01 20.81 22.73
C HIS A 224 -5.77 20.19 21.54
N SER A 225 -5.29 20.38 20.32
CA SER A 225 -5.84 19.70 19.14
C SER A 225 -5.57 18.18 19.16
N ILE A 226 -4.57 17.73 19.93
CA ILE A 226 -4.24 16.32 20.14
C ILE A 226 -5.17 15.73 21.21
N LYS A 227 -6.46 15.71 20.92
CA LYS A 227 -7.52 15.32 21.88
C LYS A 227 -7.33 13.92 22.47
N LEU A 228 -6.71 13.01 21.72
CA LEU A 228 -6.46 11.62 22.10
C LEU A 228 -5.32 11.43 23.11
N LEU A 229 -4.50 12.45 23.36
CA LEU A 229 -3.39 12.32 24.32
C LEU A 229 -3.92 12.45 25.77
N PRO A 230 -3.45 11.60 26.72
CA PRO A 230 -3.68 11.82 28.15
C PRO A 230 -3.18 13.20 28.59
N ASP A 231 -3.89 13.85 29.50
CA ASP A 231 -3.61 15.25 29.89
C ASP A 231 -2.20 15.44 30.45
N LYS A 232 -1.66 14.46 31.19
CA LYS A 232 -0.26 14.46 31.65
C LYS A 232 0.74 14.66 30.50
N LEU A 233 0.55 13.91 29.40
CA LEU A 233 1.45 13.99 28.24
C LEU A 233 1.24 15.30 27.46
N LYS A 234 0.02 15.86 27.43
CA LYS A 234 -0.22 17.19 26.85
C LYS A 234 0.55 18.26 27.61
N THR A 235 0.53 18.20 28.95
CA THR A 235 1.26 19.14 29.80
C THR A 235 2.77 19.02 29.62
N GLU A 236 3.31 17.80 29.61
CA GLU A 236 4.75 17.58 29.36
C GLU A 236 5.18 18.12 27.99
N LEU A 237 4.39 17.86 26.94
CA LEU A 237 4.66 18.35 25.59
C LEU A 237 4.59 19.89 25.51
N ALA A 238 3.54 20.49 26.07
CA ALA A 238 3.35 21.95 26.08
C ALA A 238 4.47 22.66 26.86
N LEU A 239 4.90 22.07 27.98
CA LEU A 239 6.00 22.57 28.78
C LEU A 239 7.31 22.47 27.99
N HIS A 240 7.60 21.33 27.35
CA HIS A 240 8.82 21.18 26.55
C HIS A 240 8.90 22.17 25.37
N VAL A 241 7.78 22.46 24.71
CA VAL A 241 7.72 23.44 23.61
C VAL A 241 7.91 24.88 24.12
N ASN A 242 7.35 25.23 25.28
CA ASN A 242 7.31 26.62 25.75
C ASN A 242 8.34 26.96 26.84
N LEU A 243 9.04 25.99 27.43
CA LEU A 243 9.96 26.19 28.56
C LEU A 243 11.07 27.21 28.25
N GLY A 244 11.65 27.14 27.05
CA GLY A 244 12.72 28.04 26.62
C GLY A 244 12.26 29.49 26.50
N THR A 245 10.99 29.72 26.17
CA THR A 245 10.38 31.05 26.10
C THR A 245 10.00 31.52 27.50
N LEU A 246 9.34 30.66 28.29
CA LEU A 246 8.92 30.98 29.66
C LEU A 246 10.10 31.34 30.58
N LYS A 247 11.27 30.70 30.41
CA LYS A 247 12.49 31.03 31.16
C LYS A 247 13.09 32.41 30.83
N LYS A 248 12.81 32.95 29.64
CA LYS A 248 13.34 34.25 29.18
C LYS A 248 12.43 35.41 29.56
N VAL A 249 11.19 35.14 29.92
CA VAL A 249 10.25 36.16 30.39
C VAL A 249 10.43 36.30 31.90
N SER A 250 11.05 37.40 32.34
CA SER A 250 11.05 37.80 33.75
C SER A 250 9.63 38.18 34.15
N PHE A 251 9.00 37.43 35.06
CA PHE A 251 7.72 37.81 35.64
C PHE A 251 7.92 38.95 36.64
N PRO A 252 7.26 40.12 36.49
CA PRO A 252 7.38 41.23 37.43
C PRO A 252 6.69 41.03 38.79
N PHE A 253 6.10 39.86 39.09
CA PHE A 253 5.33 39.67 40.31
C PHE A 253 6.10 38.85 41.35
N ARG A 254 7.02 39.54 42.04
CA ARG A 254 7.44 39.16 43.39
C ARG A 254 7.82 40.40 44.21
N GLN A 255 6.84 41.27 44.41
CA GLN A 255 6.81 42.27 45.49
C GLN A 255 5.36 42.46 45.95
N VAL A 256 4.86 41.53 46.77
CA VAL A 256 4.03 41.81 47.96
C VAL A 256 4.30 40.68 48.94
#